data_AF-A0A2T6KTK5-F1
#
_entry.id   AF-A0A2T6KTK5-F1
#
_cell.length_a   1.000
_cell.length_b   1.000
_cell.length_c   1.000
_cell.angle_alpha   90.00
_cell.angle_beta   90.00
_cell.angle_gamma   90.00
#
_symmetry.space_group_name_H-M   'P 1'
#
loop_
_entity.id
_entity.type
_entity.pdbx_description
1 polymer ?
#
loop_
_entity_poly.entity_id
_entity_poly.type
_entity_poly.pdbx_seq_one_letter_code
_entity_poly.pdbx_strand_id
1 'polypeptide(L)'
;MLAAPVTFNTLNKWAAGISDTLALGLLNEAIGLDMPVLAAPVIKAALRAHPAYSASTAALRNASAHIMDPDAVTIRREDGTVTADWQAIARRLDELAPTTPK
;
A
#
# COMPACT_ATOMS: atom_id res chain seq x y z
N MET A 1 -6.37 7.74 -3.80
CA MET A 1 -5.66 8.02 -2.52
C MET A 1 -4.33 7.28 -2.49
N LEU A 2 -3.29 7.83 -1.86
CA LEU A 2 -2.00 7.16 -1.65
C LEU A 2 -1.85 6.76 -0.17
N ALA A 3 -1.49 5.50 0.09
CA ALA A 3 -1.05 5.00 1.38
C ALA A 3 0.44 4.68 1.32
N ALA A 4 1.27 5.47 2.02
CA ALA A 4 2.72 5.28 2.04
C ALA A 4 3.34 5.85 3.33
N PRO A 5 4.27 5.12 3.99
CA PRO A 5 4.56 3.71 3.80
C PRO A 5 3.47 2.81 4.38
N VAL A 6 3.13 1.71 3.70
CA VAL A 6 2.31 0.64 4.29
C VAL A 6 3.23 -0.40 4.93
N THR A 7 3.25 -0.44 6.26
CA THR A 7 4.00 -1.45 7.01
C THR A 7 3.21 -2.77 7.10
N PHE A 8 3.86 -3.85 7.56
CA PHE A 8 3.18 -5.15 7.77
C PHE A 8 2.01 -5.02 8.77
N ASN A 9 2.21 -4.26 9.85
CA ASN A 9 1.15 -4.00 10.83
C ASN A 9 -0.02 -3.23 10.19
N THR A 10 0.27 -2.16 9.44
CA THR A 10 -0.76 -1.38 8.73
C THR A 10 -1.54 -2.24 7.74
N LEU A 11 -0.84 -3.04 6.92
CA LEU A 11 -1.45 -3.91 5.92
C LEU A 11 -2.42 -4.91 6.55
N ASN A 12 -1.99 -5.59 7.60
CA ASN A 12 -2.80 -6.64 8.24
C ASN A 12 -4.00 -6.04 8.98
N LYS A 13 -3.81 -4.90 9.67
CA LYS A 13 -4.93 -4.20 10.32
C LYS A 13 -5.95 -3.69 9.31
N TRP A 14 -5.47 -3.12 8.20
CA TRP A 14 -6.34 -2.65 7.13
C TRP A 14 -7.15 -3.79 6.52
N ALA A 15 -6.50 -4.90 6.16
CA ALA A 15 -7.20 -6.08 5.63
C ALA A 15 -8.23 -6.68 6.60
N ALA A 16 -8.03 -6.51 7.91
CA ALA A 16 -8.96 -6.96 8.96
C ALA A 16 -10.05 -5.93 9.32
N GLY A 17 -10.08 -4.76 8.66
CA GLY A 17 -11.05 -3.70 8.96
C GLY A 17 -10.82 -2.96 10.29
N ILE A 18 -9.61 -3.04 10.85
CA ILE A 18 -9.26 -2.37 12.12
C ILE A 18 -8.99 -0.89 11.84
N SER A 19 -9.66 0.01 12.58
CA SER A 19 -9.56 1.48 12.46
C SER A 19 -9.05 2.14 13.74
N ASP A 20 -7.96 1.62 14.33
CA ASP A 20 -7.38 2.14 15.58
C ASP A 20 -6.45 3.35 15.39
N THR A 21 -6.33 3.84 14.15
CA THR A 21 -5.66 5.10 13.79
C THR A 21 -6.50 5.83 12.75
N LEU A 22 -6.38 7.16 12.69
CA LEU A 22 -7.07 7.97 11.67
C LEU A 22 -6.75 7.49 10.25
N ALA A 23 -5.48 7.16 9.97
CA ALA A 23 -5.07 6.66 8.66
C ALA A 23 -5.79 5.35 8.29
N LEU A 24 -5.92 4.41 9.23
CA LEU A 24 -6.67 3.17 8.99
C LEU A 24 -8.17 3.41 8.86
N GLY A 25 -8.75 4.35 9.61
CA GLY A 25 -10.13 4.78 9.46
C GLY A 25 -10.43 5.26 8.04
N LEU A 26 -9.63 6.21 7.53
CA LEU A 26 -9.76 6.73 6.16
C LEU A 26 -9.53 5.64 5.10
N LEU A 27 -8.61 4.70 5.34
CA LEU A 27 -8.38 3.56 4.45
C LEU A 27 -9.56 2.60 4.37
N ASN A 28 -10.25 2.37 5.50
CA ASN A 28 -11.44 1.53 5.53
C ASN A 28 -12.65 2.25 4.90
N GLU A 29 -12.82 3.55 5.15
CA GLU A 29 -13.83 4.37 4.46
C GLU A 29 -13.62 4.38 2.94
N ALA A 30 -12.36 4.50 2.48
CA ALA A 30 -12.03 4.47 1.06
C ALA A 30 -12.48 3.16 0.38
N ILE A 31 -12.32 2.02 1.05
CA ILE A 31 -12.85 0.74 0.56
C ILE A 31 -14.38 0.79 0.46
N GLY A 32 -15.06 1.28 1.50
CA GLY A 32 -16.53 1.37 1.51
C GLY A 32 -17.11 2.34 0.47
N LEU A 33 -16.32 3.33 0.04
CA LEU A 33 -16.69 4.32 -0.98
C LEU A 33 -16.24 3.94 -2.39
N ASP A 34 -15.68 2.73 -2.57
CA ASP A 34 -15.08 2.27 -3.84
C ASP A 34 -14.05 3.27 -4.40
N MET A 35 -13.32 3.95 -3.51
CA MET A 35 -12.29 4.90 -3.89
C MET A 35 -10.97 4.14 -4.18
N PRO A 36 -10.34 4.33 -5.34
CA PRO A 36 -9.05 3.70 -5.62
C PRO A 36 -7.96 4.12 -4.62
N VAL A 37 -7.31 3.12 -4.02
CA VAL A 37 -6.17 3.32 -3.12
C VAL A 37 -4.93 2.68 -3.74
N LEU A 38 -3.86 3.47 -3.92
CA LEU A 38 -2.52 2.96 -4.20
C LEU A 38 -1.80 2.77 -2.87
N ALA A 39 -1.36 1.54 -2.59
CA ALA A 39 -0.58 1.20 -1.42
C ALA A 39 0.88 0.96 -1.81
N ALA A 40 1.79 1.66 -1.13
CA ALA A 40 3.24 1.52 -1.27
C ALA A 40 3.82 0.78 -0.05
N PRO A 41 3.88 -0.57 -0.08
CA PRO A 41 4.35 -1.35 1.05
C PRO A 41 5.86 -1.25 1.27
N VAL A 42 6.25 -1.00 2.51
CA VAL A 42 7.65 -1.04 2.97
C VAL A 42 7.75 -2.13 4.03
N ILE A 43 7.99 -3.37 3.59
CA ILE A 43 7.89 -4.58 4.41
C ILE A 43 9.11 -5.48 4.18
N LYS A 44 9.78 -5.86 5.27
CA LYS A 44 10.94 -6.76 5.27
C LYS A 44 10.58 -8.13 4.69
N ALA A 45 11.51 -8.76 3.96
CA ALA A 45 11.31 -10.08 3.35
C ALA A 45 10.81 -11.16 4.34
N ALA A 46 11.34 -11.18 5.57
CA ALA A 46 10.89 -12.12 6.61
C ALA A 46 9.40 -11.98 6.95
N LEU A 47 8.86 -10.75 6.93
CA LEU A 47 7.43 -10.50 7.17
C LEU A 47 6.59 -10.77 5.92
N ARG A 48 7.16 -10.64 4.72
CA ARG A 48 6.50 -11.05 3.47
C ARG A 48 6.33 -12.56 3.36
N ALA A 49 7.21 -13.34 4.00
CA ALA A 49 7.08 -14.79 4.09
C ALA A 49 5.99 -15.25 5.08
N HIS A 50 5.45 -14.35 5.91
CA HIS A 50 4.40 -14.69 6.86
C HIS A 50 3.05 -14.90 6.12
N PRO A 51 2.25 -15.95 6.44
CA PRO A 51 1.00 -16.25 5.74
C PRO A 51 0.00 -15.08 5.70
N ALA A 52 -0.06 -14.31 6.80
CA ALA A 52 -0.90 -13.12 6.87
C ALA A 52 -0.60 -12.09 5.76
N TYR A 53 0.66 -11.94 5.33
CA TYR A 53 0.99 -11.00 4.24
C TYR A 53 0.27 -11.39 2.95
N SER A 54 0.35 -12.67 2.56
CA SER A 54 -0.32 -13.17 1.36
C SER A 54 -1.84 -13.06 1.47
N ALA A 55 -2.41 -13.40 2.62
CA ALA A 55 -3.86 -13.31 2.84
C ALA A 55 -4.36 -11.86 2.81
N SER A 56 -3.66 -10.95 3.51
CA SER A 56 -4.03 -9.53 3.57
C SER A 56 -3.86 -8.82 2.24
N THR A 57 -2.79 -9.10 1.49
CA THR A 57 -2.62 -8.54 0.14
C THR A 57 -3.72 -9.01 -0.81
N ALA A 58 -4.10 -10.29 -0.77
CA ALA A 58 -5.18 -10.82 -1.60
C ALA A 58 -6.53 -10.19 -1.24
N ALA A 59 -6.86 -10.10 0.05
CA ALA A 59 -8.11 -9.50 0.53
C ALA A 59 -8.24 -8.03 0.08
N LEU A 60 -7.18 -7.24 0.25
CA LEU A 60 -7.18 -5.83 -0.14
C LEU A 60 -7.22 -5.63 -1.66
N ARG A 61 -6.55 -6.48 -2.45
CA ARG A 61 -6.64 -6.46 -3.93
C ARG A 61 -8.06 -6.76 -4.40
N ASN A 62 -8.76 -7.68 -3.74
CA ASN A 62 -10.17 -7.97 -4.03
C ASN A 62 -11.11 -6.81 -3.64
N ALA A 63 -10.66 -5.95 -2.73
CA ALA A 63 -11.36 -4.73 -2.28
C ALA A 63 -10.86 -3.47 -3.01
N SER A 64 -10.47 -3.59 -4.29
CA SER A 64 -10.05 -2.48 -5.17
C SER A 64 -8.77 -1.73 -4.76
N ALA A 65 -8.00 -2.23 -3.79
CA ALA A 65 -6.71 -1.64 -3.44
C ALA A 65 -5.58 -2.10 -4.38
N HIS A 66 -4.82 -1.14 -4.90
CA HIS A 66 -3.68 -1.36 -5.78
C HIS A 66 -2.42 -1.46 -4.94
N ILE A 67 -1.93 -2.67 -4.70
CA ILE A 67 -0.72 -2.89 -3.89
C ILE A 67 0.50 -2.98 -4.79
N MET A 68 1.42 -2.03 -4.65
CA MET A 68 2.70 -2.07 -5.36
C MET A 68 3.58 -3.22 -4.87
N ASP A 69 4.48 -3.70 -5.74
CA ASP A 69 5.55 -4.60 -5.33
C ASP A 69 6.46 -3.88 -4.30
N PRO A 70 6.64 -4.40 -3.08
CA PRO A 70 7.53 -3.81 -2.08
C PRO A 70 8.96 -3.57 -2.58
N ASP A 71 9.45 -4.40 -3.50
CA ASP A 71 10.80 -4.26 -4.05
C ASP A 71 10.88 -3.16 -5.13
N ALA A 72 9.73 -2.74 -5.68
CA ALA A 72 9.62 -1.57 -6.57
C ALA A 72 9.34 -0.25 -5.82
N VAL A 73 9.07 -0.32 -4.51
CA VAL A 73 8.74 0.85 -3.67
C VAL A 73 9.97 1.40 -2.95
N THR A 74 11.06 0.62 -2.86
CA THR A 74 12.23 1.00 -2.05
C THR A 74 13.53 0.95 -2.84
N ILE A 75 14.39 1.94 -2.60
CA ILE A 75 15.75 2.02 -3.12
C ILE A 75 16.70 1.73 -1.96
N ARG A 76 17.53 0.70 -2.12
CA ARG A 76 18.66 0.43 -1.24
C ARG A 76 19.86 1.25 -1.72
N ARG A 77 20.41 2.08 -0.83
CA ARG A 77 21.60 2.88 -1.10
C ARG A 77 22.88 2.12 -0.72
N GLU A 78 24.01 2.60 -1.24
CA GLU A 78 25.34 2.02 -0.98
C GLU A 78 25.72 2.04 0.51
N ASP A 79 25.23 3.04 1.26
CA ASP A 79 25.40 3.15 2.71
C ASP A 79 24.53 2.17 3.52
N GLY A 80 23.78 1.30 2.85
CA GLY A 80 22.88 0.32 3.46
C GLY A 80 21.52 0.89 3.89
N THR A 81 21.29 2.19 3.73
CA THR A 81 19.98 2.80 4.02
C THR A 81 18.94 2.41 2.96
N VAL A 82 17.68 2.36 3.39
CA VAL A 82 16.54 2.08 2.51
C VAL A 82 15.65 3.31 2.50
N THR A 83 15.35 3.81 1.31
CA THR A 83 14.44 4.95 1.11
C THR A 83 13.32 4.59 0.17
N ALA A 84 12.21 5.30 0.25
CA ALA A 84 11.13 5.13 -0.71
C ALA A 84 11.55 5.67 -2.10
N ASP A 85 11.22 4.92 -3.15
CA ASP A 85 11.26 5.40 -4.52
C ASP A 85 10.03 6.27 -4.79
N TRP A 86 10.07 7.52 -4.35
CA TRP A 86 8.95 8.45 -4.52
C TRP A 86 8.61 8.72 -5.99
N GLN A 87 9.58 8.59 -6.90
CA GLN A 87 9.34 8.77 -8.33
C GLN A 87 8.54 7.58 -8.90
N ALA A 88 8.91 6.34 -8.53
CA ALA A 88 8.13 5.17 -8.93
C ALA A 88 6.71 5.18 -8.35
N ILE A 89 6.57 5.59 -7.08
CA ILE A 89 5.25 5.71 -6.43
C ILE A 89 4.40 6.79 -7.13
N ALA A 90 4.96 7.97 -7.40
CA ALA A 90 4.25 9.05 -8.07
C ALA A 90 3.80 8.65 -9.48
N ARG A 91 4.69 8.04 -10.29
CA ARG A 91 4.33 7.52 -11.62
C ARG A 91 3.17 6.54 -11.55
N ARG A 92 3.20 5.56 -10.64
CA ARG A 92 2.10 4.62 -10.47
C ARG A 92 0.82 5.28 -9.98
N LEU A 93 0.90 6.35 -9.20
CA LEU A 93 -0.27 7.10 -8.76
C LEU A 93 -0.91 7.84 -9.93
N ASP A 94 -0.10 8.47 -10.79
CA ASP A 94 -0.58 9.17 -11.99
C ASP A 94 -1.23 8.20 -12.99
N GLU A 95 -0.67 6.99 -13.13
CA GLU A 95 -1.24 5.93 -13.98
C GLU A 95 -2.57 5.36 -13.44
N LEU A 96 -2.83 5.52 -12.14
CA LEU A 96 -4.09 5.11 -11.49
C LEU A 96 -5.12 6.22 -11.42
N ALA A 97 -4.70 7.48 -11.55
CA ALA A 97 -5.64 8.58 -11.64
C ALA A 97 -6.44 8.40 -12.95
N PRO A 98 -7.77 8.48 -12.91
CA PRO A 98 -8.55 8.46 -14.13
C PRO A 98 -8.05 9.61 -15.01
N THR A 99 -7.54 9.28 -16.20
CA THR A 99 -7.27 10.25 -17.27
C THR A 99 -8.61 10.89 -17.63
N THR A 100 -8.99 11.96 -16.95
CA THR A 100 -10.27 12.62 -17.21
C THR A 100 -9.96 13.94 -17.87
N PRO A 101 -10.34 14.15 -19.15
CA PRO A 101 -10.80 15.46 -19.53
C PRO A 101 -12.21 15.63 -18.92
N LYS A 102 -12.37 16.64 -18.08
CA LYS A 102 -13.68 17.27 -17.88
C LYS A 102 -13.67 18.60 -18.60
#